data_AF-A0A9E7NCW1-F1
#
_entry.id   AF-A0A9E7NCW1-F1
#
_cell.length_a   1.000
_cell.length_b   1.000
_cell.length_c   1.000
_cell.angle_alpha   90.00
_cell.angle_beta   90.00
_cell.angle_gamma   90.00
#
_symmetry.space_group_name_H-M   'P 1'
#
loop_
_entity.id
_entity.type
_entity.pdbx_description
1 polymer ?
#
loop_
_entity_poly.entity_id
_entity_poly.type
_entity_poly.pdbx_seq_one_letter_code
_entity_poly.pdbx_strand_id
1 'polypeptide(L)'
;MSTDVPSLPERATPGPVLELLDHPWIGLERRRTVAVGVYLCGLLALFLIGYFGGHVRIDDVVLDSLTVGFDSVRMIAIALVAPTILLIPLCYAAWNGGPALSFTLPLVPVTIGDLLAGGYVLDLDIALALTVGASAAAVALVSADVRRLGSVRVWRSSETDVDRLLFVTALVVVAAVGVGRFVAAAPAYVLEWYAPFGGLWIVATAILGFYWVRWAWSLSADRARSSESV
;
A
#
# COMPACT_ATOMS: atom_id res chain seq x y z
N MET A 1 -37.29 2.56 48.23
CA MET A 1 -36.91 1.49 47.31
C MET A 1 -36.02 2.12 46.26
N SER A 2 -34.71 2.16 46.53
CA SER A 2 -33.70 2.80 45.67
C SER A 2 -33.30 1.80 44.60
N THR A 3 -33.49 2.13 43.33
CA THR A 3 -32.99 1.33 42.21
C THR A 3 -31.59 1.81 41.89
N ASP A 4 -30.60 1.20 42.53
CA ASP A 4 -29.21 1.31 42.10
C ASP A 4 -29.08 0.58 40.76
N VAL A 5 -29.05 1.37 39.68
CA VAL A 5 -28.72 0.86 38.35
C VAL A 5 -27.22 0.54 38.36
N PRO A 6 -26.80 -0.71 38.09
CA PRO A 6 -25.39 -1.03 37.94
C PRO A 6 -24.84 -0.23 36.77
N SER A 7 -23.93 0.70 37.03
CA SER A 7 -23.15 1.37 36.00
C SER A 7 -22.44 0.30 35.17
N LEU A 8 -22.82 0.16 33.90
CA LEU A 8 -22.12 -0.71 32.95
C LEU A 8 -20.63 -0.37 32.99
N PRO A 9 -19.73 -1.36 32.96
CA PRO A 9 -18.30 -1.11 32.96
C PRO A 9 -17.97 -0.21 31.78
N GLU A 10 -17.41 0.96 32.11
CA GLU A 10 -16.81 1.93 31.21
C GLU A 10 -15.95 1.16 30.21
N ARG A 11 -16.42 1.05 28.96
CA ARG A 11 -15.68 0.35 27.91
C ARG A 11 -14.34 1.07 27.81
N ALA A 12 -13.27 0.38 28.21
CA ALA A 12 -11.91 0.86 28.06
C ALA A 12 -11.76 1.47 26.66
N THR A 13 -11.49 2.77 26.62
CA THR A 13 -11.22 3.48 25.37
C THR A 13 -10.08 2.73 24.69
N PRO A 14 -10.29 2.22 23.46
CA PRO A 14 -9.23 1.52 22.75
C PRO A 14 -8.02 2.44 22.67
N GLY A 15 -6.83 1.95 23.03
CA GLY A 15 -5.61 2.74 22.94
C GLY A 15 -5.36 3.27 21.52
N PRO A 16 -4.52 4.31 21.34
CA PRO A 16 -4.38 5.04 20.07
C PRO A 16 -4.00 4.15 18.87
N VAL A 17 -3.32 3.03 19.11
CA VAL A 17 -2.99 2.03 18.07
C VAL A 17 -4.22 1.28 17.57
N LEU A 18 -5.18 0.96 18.45
CA LEU A 18 -6.42 0.31 18.06
C LEU A 18 -7.29 1.25 17.22
N GLU A 19 -7.36 2.53 17.60
CA GLU A 19 -8.13 3.55 16.89
C GLU A 19 -7.58 3.80 15.48
N LEU A 20 -6.24 3.81 15.34
CA LEU A 20 -5.58 3.88 14.04
C LEU A 20 -5.92 2.66 13.15
N LEU A 21 -6.01 1.45 13.71
CA LEU A 21 -6.33 0.24 12.94
C LEU A 21 -7.79 0.18 12.44
N ASP A 22 -8.68 0.95 13.06
CA ASP A 22 -10.08 1.10 12.65
C ASP A 22 -10.27 2.23 11.60
N HIS A 23 -9.19 2.92 11.23
CA HIS A 23 -9.25 4.05 10.30
C HIS A 23 -9.54 3.57 8.85
N PRO A 24 -10.53 4.15 8.15
CA PRO A 24 -10.99 3.69 6.83
C PRO A 24 -9.93 3.82 5.72
N TRP A 25 -8.84 4.53 6.00
CA TRP A 25 -7.69 4.68 5.11
C TRP A 25 -6.71 3.51 5.21
N ILE A 26 -6.71 2.84 6.36
CA ILE A 26 -5.86 1.68 6.66
C ILE A 26 -6.56 0.41 6.23
N GLY A 27 -7.86 0.28 6.45
CA GLY A 27 -8.65 -0.87 6.00
C GLY A 27 -10.08 -0.84 6.55
N LEU A 28 -10.98 -1.59 5.91
CA LEU A 28 -12.39 -1.64 6.32
C LEU A 28 -12.65 -2.62 7.47
N GLU A 29 -11.87 -3.69 7.57
CA GLU A 29 -11.97 -4.65 8.67
C GLU A 29 -10.65 -4.76 9.43
N ARG A 30 -10.72 -4.49 10.74
CA ARG A 30 -9.57 -4.51 11.64
C ARG A 30 -8.84 -5.86 11.69
N ARG A 31 -9.57 -6.99 11.66
CA ARG A 31 -8.94 -8.32 11.69
C ARG A 31 -8.01 -8.55 10.49
N ARG A 32 -8.42 -8.06 9.31
CA ARG A 32 -7.66 -8.17 8.06
C ARG A 32 -6.43 -7.26 8.10
N THR A 33 -6.59 -6.05 8.61
CA THR A 33 -5.48 -5.11 8.85
C THR A 33 -4.44 -5.70 9.79
N VAL A 34 -4.87 -6.28 10.92
CA VAL A 34 -3.97 -6.89 11.90
C VAL A 34 -3.22 -8.08 11.29
N ALA A 35 -3.90 -8.95 10.55
CA ALA A 35 -3.26 -10.09 9.90
C ALA A 35 -2.14 -9.66 8.95
N VAL A 36 -2.38 -8.61 8.15
CA VAL A 36 -1.36 -8.06 7.25
C VAL A 36 -0.25 -7.35 8.02
N GLY A 37 -0.57 -6.64 9.11
CA GLY A 37 0.43 -6.06 10.01
C GLY A 37 1.34 -7.13 10.62
N VAL A 38 0.79 -8.23 11.13
CA VAL A 38 1.56 -9.36 11.67
C VAL A 38 2.43 -9.98 10.59
N TYR A 39 1.89 -10.18 9.39
CA TYR A 39 2.66 -10.68 8.25
C TYR A 39 3.84 -9.75 7.91
N LEU A 40 3.60 -8.43 7.85
CA LEU A 40 4.64 -7.44 7.57
C LEU A 40 5.72 -7.42 8.66
N CYS A 41 5.33 -7.49 9.93
CA CYS A 41 6.28 -7.61 11.05
C CYS A 41 7.10 -8.90 10.95
N GLY A 42 6.49 -10.02 10.55
CA GLY A 42 7.20 -11.29 10.33
C GLY A 42 8.23 -11.20 9.20
N LEU A 43 7.84 -10.59 8.06
CA LEU A 43 8.76 -10.31 6.97
C LEU A 43 9.93 -9.43 7.41
N LEU A 44 9.63 -8.37 8.16
CA LEU A 44 10.64 -7.44 8.65
C LEU A 44 11.61 -8.14 9.62
N ALA A 45 11.09 -8.95 10.53
CA ALA A 45 11.92 -9.73 11.45
C ALA A 45 12.84 -10.69 10.69
N LEU A 46 12.31 -11.39 9.67
CA LEU A 46 13.12 -12.30 8.84
C LEU A 46 14.22 -11.55 8.08
N PHE A 47 13.89 -10.37 7.54
CA PHE A 47 14.86 -9.49 6.88
C PHE A 47 15.96 -9.03 7.84
N LEU A 48 15.59 -8.51 9.02
CA LEU A 48 16.55 -8.05 10.02
C LEU A 48 17.44 -9.19 10.53
N ILE A 49 16.88 -10.38 10.75
CA ILE A 49 17.65 -11.57 11.13
C ILE A 49 18.66 -11.94 10.04
N GLY A 50 18.24 -11.92 8.76
CA GLY A 50 19.15 -12.18 7.64
C GLY A 50 20.24 -11.12 7.50
N TYR A 51 19.89 -9.84 7.67
CA TYR A 51 20.83 -8.73 7.60
C TYR A 51 21.84 -8.75 8.74
N PHE A 52 21.39 -8.79 10.00
CA PHE A 52 22.27 -8.81 11.16
C PHE A 52 23.05 -10.13 11.25
N GLY A 53 22.43 -11.26 10.90
CA GLY A 53 23.09 -12.56 10.86
C GLY A 53 24.29 -12.59 9.91
N GLY A 54 24.23 -11.86 8.78
CA GLY A 54 25.35 -11.69 7.85
C GLY A 54 26.40 -10.66 8.29
N HIS A 55 26.11 -9.84 9.30
CA HIS A 55 27.02 -8.80 9.81
C HIS A 55 27.56 -9.11 11.22
N VAL A 56 27.16 -10.22 11.83
CA VAL A 56 27.72 -10.67 13.12
C VAL A 56 29.15 -11.15 12.90
N ARG A 57 30.09 -10.47 13.57
CA ARG A 57 31.49 -10.87 13.66
C ARG A 57 31.71 -11.67 14.93
N ILE A 58 32.38 -12.81 14.82
CA ILE A 58 32.92 -13.55 15.97
C ILE A 58 34.44 -13.53 15.76
N ASP A 59 35.17 -12.98 16.73
CA ASP A 59 36.64 -12.83 16.70
C ASP A 59 37.21 -12.07 15.49
N ASP A 60 36.61 -10.92 15.14
CA ASP A 60 37.00 -10.02 14.03
C ASP A 60 37.01 -10.63 12.61
N VAL A 61 36.64 -11.90 12.50
CA VAL A 61 36.31 -12.55 11.24
C VAL A 61 34.82 -12.26 10.98
N VAL A 62 34.53 -11.53 9.90
CA VAL A 62 33.18 -11.58 9.31
C VAL A 62 32.92 -13.05 9.04
N LEU A 63 31.81 -13.61 9.53
CA LEU A 63 31.42 -14.98 9.20
C LEU A 63 31.27 -15.06 7.67
N ASP A 64 32.38 -15.37 7.01
CA ASP A 64 32.58 -15.22 5.58
C ASP A 64 31.79 -16.36 4.93
N SER A 65 30.56 -16.06 4.50
CA SER A 65 29.59 -17.00 3.96
C SER A 65 29.38 -18.24 4.84
N LEU A 66 28.33 -18.26 5.65
CA LEU A 66 27.81 -19.46 6.31
C LEU A 66 27.38 -20.51 5.26
N THR A 67 28.32 -21.13 4.53
CA THR A 67 28.13 -22.16 3.49
C THR A 67 27.25 -21.75 2.28
N VAL A 68 27.45 -22.44 1.15
CA VAL A 68 26.57 -22.39 -0.05
C VAL A 68 25.08 -22.54 0.30
N GLY A 69 24.77 -23.19 1.43
CA GLY A 69 23.42 -23.31 1.98
C GLY A 69 22.79 -21.99 2.42
N PHE A 70 23.51 -21.10 3.10
CA PHE A 70 22.95 -19.81 3.54
C PHE A 70 22.75 -18.85 2.37
N ASP A 71 23.64 -18.86 1.39
CA ASP A 71 23.44 -18.11 0.14
C ASP A 71 22.24 -18.64 -0.65
N SER A 72 22.04 -19.96 -0.69
CA SER A 72 20.86 -20.56 -1.34
C SER A 72 19.57 -20.19 -0.61
N VAL A 73 19.56 -20.23 0.73
CA VAL A 73 18.41 -19.83 1.55
C VAL A 73 18.11 -18.34 1.40
N ARG A 74 19.14 -17.48 1.37
CA ARG A 74 18.99 -16.04 1.14
C ARG A 74 18.44 -15.75 -0.25
N MET A 75 18.95 -16.44 -1.28
CA MET A 75 18.47 -16.30 -2.65
C MET A 75 17.00 -16.76 -2.79
N ILE A 76 16.63 -17.88 -2.17
CA ILE A 76 15.24 -18.38 -2.12
C ILE A 76 14.34 -17.40 -1.36
N ALA A 77 14.80 -16.85 -0.23
CA ALA A 77 14.06 -15.87 0.53
C ALA A 77 13.83 -14.59 -0.27
N ILE A 78 14.83 -14.07 -0.97
CA ILE A 78 14.69 -12.91 -1.88
C ILE A 78 13.72 -13.24 -3.02
N ALA A 79 13.85 -14.42 -3.64
CA ALA A 79 12.97 -14.88 -4.71
C ALA A 79 11.51 -15.07 -4.26
N LEU A 80 11.27 -15.38 -2.99
CA LEU A 80 9.94 -15.44 -2.38
C LEU A 80 9.41 -14.06 -1.96
N VAL A 81 10.28 -13.15 -1.52
CA VAL A 81 9.90 -11.80 -1.06
C VAL A 81 9.61 -10.85 -2.23
N ALA A 82 10.34 -10.96 -3.33
CA ALA A 82 10.10 -10.15 -4.53
C ALA A 82 8.65 -10.23 -5.05
N PRO A 83 8.05 -11.42 -5.26
CA PRO A 83 6.65 -11.52 -5.66
C PRO A 83 5.68 -11.10 -4.56
N THR A 84 6.05 -11.17 -3.28
CA THR A 84 5.16 -10.71 -2.20
C THR A 84 5.06 -9.19 -2.17
N ILE A 85 6.15 -8.46 -2.49
CA ILE A 85 6.13 -7.00 -2.64
C ILE A 85 5.15 -6.57 -3.76
N LEU A 86 5.03 -7.36 -4.83
CA LEU A 86 4.06 -7.10 -5.90
C LEU A 86 2.62 -7.50 -5.51
N LEU A 87 2.45 -8.75 -5.05
CA LEU A 87 1.13 -9.36 -4.93
C LEU A 87 0.38 -8.93 -3.66
N ILE A 88 1.08 -8.78 -2.54
CA ILE A 88 0.42 -8.54 -1.25
C ILE A 88 -0.23 -7.17 -1.17
N PRO A 89 0.37 -6.06 -1.63
CA PRO A 89 -0.30 -4.77 -1.66
C PRO A 89 -1.60 -4.80 -2.47
N LEU A 90 -1.60 -5.48 -3.62
CA LEU A 90 -2.75 -5.64 -4.51
C LEU A 90 -3.83 -6.54 -3.90
N CYS A 91 -3.42 -7.69 -3.34
CA CYS A 91 -4.31 -8.59 -2.62
C CYS A 91 -4.95 -7.89 -1.42
N TYR A 92 -4.16 -7.13 -0.65
CA TYR A 92 -4.68 -6.36 0.47
C TYR A 92 -5.63 -5.25 0.01
N ALA A 93 -5.31 -4.55 -1.08
CA ALA A 93 -6.18 -3.56 -1.69
C ALA A 93 -7.55 -4.15 -2.04
N ALA A 94 -7.56 -5.29 -2.74
CA ALA A 94 -8.78 -6.03 -3.08
C ALA A 94 -9.53 -6.56 -1.83
N TRP A 95 -8.76 -7.04 -0.85
CA TRP A 95 -9.27 -7.75 0.31
C TRP A 95 -9.71 -6.84 1.47
N ASN A 96 -9.21 -5.61 1.60
CA ASN A 96 -9.56 -4.74 2.72
C ASN A 96 -9.81 -3.27 2.34
N GLY A 97 -9.46 -2.85 1.12
CA GLY A 97 -9.81 -1.52 0.59
C GLY A 97 -9.14 -0.34 1.30
N GLY A 98 -7.99 -0.56 1.96
CA GLY A 98 -7.25 0.49 2.68
C GLY A 98 -6.17 1.14 1.81
N PRO A 99 -6.43 2.30 1.17
CA PRO A 99 -5.51 2.89 0.20
C PRO A 99 -4.16 3.30 0.80
N ALA A 100 -4.14 3.79 2.04
CA ALA A 100 -2.89 4.21 2.68
C ALA A 100 -1.99 3.00 2.97
N LEU A 101 -2.55 1.95 3.60
CA LEU A 101 -1.75 0.77 3.93
C LEU A 101 -1.31 0.02 2.66
N SER A 102 -2.20 -0.14 1.67
CA SER A 102 -1.86 -0.69 0.35
C SER A 102 -0.71 0.05 -0.33
N PHE A 103 -0.66 1.38 -0.22
CA PHE A 103 0.43 2.18 -0.77
C PHE A 103 1.75 1.98 -0.01
N THR A 104 1.70 1.90 1.31
CA THR A 104 2.90 1.82 2.15
C THR A 104 3.50 0.41 2.23
N LEU A 105 2.69 -0.65 2.07
CA LEU A 105 3.14 -2.04 2.16
C LEU A 105 4.41 -2.36 1.34
N PRO A 106 4.51 -1.99 0.05
CA PRO A 106 5.72 -2.25 -0.73
C PRO A 106 6.88 -1.32 -0.37
N LEU A 107 6.62 -0.15 0.23
CA LEU A 107 7.64 0.85 0.58
C LEU A 107 8.39 0.50 1.87
N VAL A 108 7.71 -0.10 2.86
CA VAL A 108 8.30 -0.44 4.16
C VAL A 108 9.58 -1.29 4.04
N PRO A 109 9.59 -2.44 3.33
CA PRO A 109 10.80 -3.26 3.26
C PRO A 109 11.93 -2.55 2.50
N VAL A 110 11.61 -1.81 1.44
CA VAL A 110 12.61 -1.10 0.62
C VAL A 110 13.26 0.03 1.41
N THR A 111 12.46 0.91 2.02
CA THR A 111 12.96 2.05 2.79
C THR A 111 13.82 1.61 3.97
N ILE A 112 13.48 0.51 4.65
CA ILE A 112 14.30 -0.03 5.73
C ILE A 112 15.62 -0.61 5.18
N GLY A 113 15.59 -1.28 4.04
CA GLY A 113 16.78 -1.76 3.35
C GLY A 113 17.74 -0.62 2.99
N ASP A 114 17.23 0.44 2.38
CA ASP A 114 18.02 1.60 1.98
C ASP A 114 18.62 2.33 3.17
N LEU A 115 17.83 2.54 4.23
CA LEU A 115 18.29 3.15 5.48
C LEU A 115 19.45 2.35 6.11
N LEU A 116 19.36 1.02 6.12
CA LEU A 116 20.42 0.15 6.65
C LEU A 116 21.64 0.09 5.73
N ALA A 117 21.47 0.26 4.43
CA ALA A 117 22.56 0.38 3.46
C ALA A 117 23.22 1.77 3.47
N GLY A 118 22.68 2.74 4.22
CA GLY A 118 23.13 4.13 4.21
C GLY A 118 22.80 4.88 2.91
N GLY A 119 21.95 4.29 2.07
CA GLY A 119 21.48 4.87 0.82
C GLY A 119 20.24 5.74 1.05
N TYR A 120 20.23 6.94 0.48
CA TYR A 120 19.04 7.81 0.42
C TYR A 120 18.66 8.12 -1.04
N VAL A 121 19.18 7.35 -1.99
CA VAL A 121 18.99 7.58 -3.42
C VAL A 121 17.74 6.86 -3.87
N LEU A 122 16.99 7.50 -4.76
CA LEU A 122 15.78 6.93 -5.33
C LEU A 122 16.18 5.90 -6.38
N ASP A 123 16.30 4.65 -5.94
CA ASP A 123 16.78 3.53 -6.76
C ASP A 123 15.64 2.72 -7.37
N LEU A 124 15.99 1.71 -8.17
CA LEU A 124 15.04 0.84 -8.87
C LEU A 124 13.98 0.27 -7.91
N ASP A 125 14.39 -0.18 -6.72
CA ASP A 125 13.49 -0.80 -5.75
C ASP A 125 12.44 0.19 -5.21
N ILE A 126 12.83 1.44 -4.96
CA ILE A 126 11.88 2.50 -4.57
C ILE A 126 10.93 2.80 -5.73
N ALA A 127 11.44 2.89 -6.97
CA ALA A 127 10.61 3.15 -8.14
C ALA A 127 9.57 2.05 -8.37
N LEU A 128 9.95 0.79 -8.17
CA LEU A 128 9.06 -0.37 -8.20
C LEU A 128 8.03 -0.30 -7.07
N ALA A 129 8.46 -0.04 -5.84
CA ALA A 129 7.56 0.05 -4.69
C ALA A 129 6.53 1.19 -4.82
N LEU A 130 6.94 2.36 -5.31
CA LEU A 130 6.05 3.48 -5.60
C LEU A 130 5.02 3.13 -6.68
N THR A 131 5.45 2.45 -7.74
CA THR A 131 4.58 2.05 -8.84
C THR A 131 3.55 1.02 -8.38
N VAL A 132 3.97 -0.02 -7.66
CA VAL A 132 3.08 -1.03 -7.08
C VAL A 132 2.14 -0.40 -6.06
N GLY A 133 2.65 0.44 -5.17
CA GLY A 133 1.88 1.13 -4.15
C GLY A 133 0.80 2.04 -4.75
N ALA A 134 1.13 2.80 -5.80
CA ALA A 134 0.18 3.64 -6.53
C ALA A 134 -0.97 2.81 -7.13
N SER A 135 -0.65 1.71 -7.81
CA SER A 135 -1.66 0.82 -8.40
C SER A 135 -2.50 0.13 -7.32
N ALA A 136 -1.88 -0.30 -6.21
CA ALA A 136 -2.60 -0.89 -5.08
C ALA A 136 -3.54 0.12 -4.40
N ALA A 137 -3.14 1.37 -4.22
CA ALA A 137 -4.00 2.42 -3.69
C ALA A 137 -5.22 2.68 -4.60
N ALA A 138 -5.00 2.69 -5.92
CA ALA A 138 -6.09 2.80 -6.89
C ALA A 138 -7.05 1.59 -6.83
N VAL A 139 -6.53 0.36 -6.75
CA VAL A 139 -7.36 -0.84 -6.56
C VAL A 139 -8.14 -0.79 -5.25
N ALA A 140 -7.54 -0.24 -4.18
CA ALA A 140 -8.19 -0.11 -2.89
C ALA A 140 -9.41 0.83 -2.97
N LEU A 141 -9.34 1.90 -3.77
CA LEU A 141 -10.46 2.79 -4.04
C LEU A 141 -11.65 2.02 -4.63
N VAL A 142 -11.41 1.22 -5.69
CA VAL A 142 -12.44 0.38 -6.31
C VAL A 142 -13.03 -0.61 -5.32
N SER A 143 -12.17 -1.28 -4.57
CA SER A 143 -12.55 -2.34 -3.65
C SER A 143 -13.38 -1.82 -2.49
N ALA A 144 -13.07 -0.62 -2.01
CA ALA A 144 -13.83 0.02 -0.95
C ALA A 144 -15.21 0.47 -1.44
N ASP A 145 -15.31 1.03 -2.65
CA ASP A 145 -16.60 1.40 -3.26
C ASP A 145 -17.47 0.15 -3.52
N VAL A 146 -16.90 -0.94 -4.05
CA VAL A 146 -17.63 -2.20 -4.28
C VAL A 146 -18.26 -2.73 -2.99
N ARG A 147 -17.54 -2.60 -1.86
CA ARG A 147 -18.03 -3.02 -0.54
C ARG A 147 -19.09 -2.07 0.01
N ARG A 148 -18.86 -0.77 -0.09
CA ARG A 148 -19.81 0.25 0.35
C ARG A 148 -21.15 0.11 -0.39
N LEU A 149 -21.10 -0.15 -1.69
CA LEU A 149 -22.28 -0.27 -2.55
C LEU A 149 -22.88 -1.69 -2.58
N GLY A 150 -22.18 -2.69 -2.03
CA GLY A 150 -22.57 -4.10 -2.13
C GLY A 150 -22.65 -4.63 -3.57
N SER A 151 -21.99 -3.97 -4.52
CA SER A 151 -22.10 -4.27 -5.94
C SER A 151 -20.81 -3.99 -6.70
N VAL A 152 -20.45 -4.90 -7.60
CA VAL A 152 -19.35 -4.70 -8.55
C VAL A 152 -19.70 -3.65 -9.62
N ARG A 153 -20.99 -3.29 -9.75
CA ARG A 153 -21.47 -2.29 -10.71
C ARG A 153 -21.28 -0.86 -10.21
N VAL A 154 -20.04 -0.51 -9.86
CA VAL A 154 -19.63 0.78 -9.30
C VAL A 154 -20.01 1.98 -10.19
N TRP A 155 -20.14 1.75 -11.50
CA TRP A 155 -20.53 2.75 -12.49
C TRP A 155 -22.01 3.17 -12.42
N ARG A 156 -22.87 2.42 -11.70
CA ARG A 156 -24.29 2.76 -11.55
C ARG A 156 -24.59 3.67 -10.36
N SER A 157 -23.63 3.85 -9.46
CA SER A 157 -23.76 4.77 -8.35
C SER A 157 -23.41 6.19 -8.81
N SER A 158 -24.25 7.16 -8.45
CA SER A 158 -23.96 8.59 -8.64
C SER A 158 -23.06 9.16 -7.54
N GLU A 159 -22.91 8.46 -6.41
CA GLU A 159 -22.07 8.93 -5.30
C GLU A 159 -20.61 8.51 -5.49
N THR A 160 -19.71 9.49 -5.45
CA THR A 160 -18.26 9.31 -5.39
C THR A 160 -17.73 9.91 -4.10
N ASP A 161 -16.96 9.13 -3.34
CA ASP A 161 -16.22 9.62 -2.18
C ASP A 161 -15.03 10.48 -2.66
N VAL A 162 -15.24 11.81 -2.65
CA VAL A 162 -14.29 12.79 -3.18
C VAL A 162 -13.02 12.86 -2.34
N ASP A 163 -13.14 12.75 -1.01
CA ASP A 163 -12.00 12.82 -0.11
C ASP A 163 -11.04 11.65 -0.37
N ARG A 164 -11.59 10.44 -0.50
CA ARG A 164 -10.79 9.25 -0.82
C ARG A 164 -10.19 9.33 -2.22
N LEU A 165 -10.93 9.83 -3.21
CA LEU A 165 -10.41 10.06 -4.57
C LEU A 165 -9.25 11.05 -4.58
N LEU A 166 -9.36 12.17 -3.88
CA LEU A 166 -8.31 13.19 -3.77
C LEU A 166 -7.05 12.63 -3.13
N PHE A 167 -7.19 11.90 -2.02
CA PHE A 167 -6.06 11.29 -1.34
C PHE A 167 -5.33 10.26 -2.20
N VAL A 168 -6.05 9.34 -2.86
CA VAL A 168 -5.43 8.36 -3.75
C VAL A 168 -4.76 9.08 -4.93
N THR A 169 -5.39 10.12 -5.47
CA THR A 169 -4.78 10.97 -6.51
C THR A 169 -3.47 11.58 -6.03
N ALA A 170 -3.43 12.12 -4.81
CA ALA A 170 -2.21 12.69 -4.23
C ALA A 170 -1.10 11.64 -4.09
N LEU A 171 -1.41 10.44 -3.60
CA LEU A 171 -0.44 9.35 -3.50
C LEU A 171 0.12 8.95 -4.87
N VAL A 172 -0.75 8.82 -5.87
CA VAL A 172 -0.37 8.46 -7.24
C VAL A 172 0.48 9.57 -7.88
N VAL A 173 0.16 10.85 -7.65
CA VAL A 173 0.96 11.98 -8.13
C VAL A 173 2.34 11.99 -7.49
N VAL A 174 2.43 11.81 -6.16
CA VAL A 174 3.72 11.73 -5.46
C VAL A 174 4.58 10.59 -6.02
N ALA A 175 3.97 9.41 -6.22
CA ALA A 175 4.65 8.28 -6.85
C ALA A 175 5.09 8.59 -8.29
N ALA A 176 4.24 9.24 -9.08
CA ALA A 176 4.54 9.56 -10.49
C ALA A 176 5.70 10.56 -10.59
N VAL A 177 5.74 11.57 -9.71
CA VAL A 177 6.85 12.52 -9.64
C VAL A 177 8.13 11.82 -9.19
N GLY A 178 8.06 10.97 -8.16
CA GLY A 178 9.21 10.20 -7.68
C GLY A 178 9.81 9.30 -8.77
N VAL A 179 8.96 8.48 -9.39
CA VAL A 179 9.33 7.59 -10.50
C VAL A 179 9.80 8.39 -11.72
N GLY A 180 9.17 9.53 -12.02
CA GLY A 180 9.58 10.40 -13.12
C GLY A 180 11.00 10.94 -12.94
N ARG A 181 11.37 11.31 -11.71
CA ARG A 181 12.75 11.71 -11.37
C ARG A 181 13.73 10.56 -11.53
N PHE A 182 13.34 9.36 -11.12
CA PHE A 182 14.14 8.15 -11.34
C PHE A 182 14.35 7.88 -12.83
N VAL A 183 13.27 7.86 -13.63
CA VAL A 183 13.35 7.59 -15.08
C VAL A 183 14.21 8.62 -15.80
N ALA A 184 14.17 9.88 -15.38
CA ALA A 184 14.98 10.95 -15.96
C ALA A 184 16.48 10.84 -15.65
N ALA A 185 16.86 10.17 -14.55
CA ALA A 185 18.24 10.08 -14.07
C ALA A 185 18.86 8.68 -14.25
N ALA A 186 18.04 7.64 -14.40
CA ALA A 186 18.48 6.25 -14.43
C ALA A 186 19.20 5.88 -15.74
N PRO A 187 20.28 5.09 -15.68
CA PRO A 187 20.89 4.51 -16.87
C PRO A 187 19.92 3.61 -17.65
N ALA A 188 20.11 3.51 -18.97
CA ALA A 188 19.23 2.74 -19.86
C ALA A 188 19.03 1.27 -19.43
N TYR A 189 20.11 0.60 -18.99
CA TYR A 189 20.02 -0.79 -18.53
C TYR A 189 19.10 -0.96 -17.31
N VAL A 190 18.98 0.04 -16.44
CA VAL A 190 18.07 0.01 -15.28
C VAL A 190 16.63 0.16 -15.74
N LEU A 191 16.39 0.99 -16.76
CA LEU A 191 15.05 1.20 -17.32
C LEU A 191 14.49 -0.06 -17.99
N GLU A 192 15.35 -0.90 -18.57
CA GLU A 192 14.95 -2.20 -19.13
C GLU A 192 14.36 -3.12 -18.06
N TRP A 193 14.95 -3.13 -16.85
CA TRP A 193 14.43 -3.88 -15.70
C TRP A 193 13.14 -3.30 -15.13
N TYR A 194 12.97 -1.97 -15.21
CA TYR A 194 11.75 -1.29 -14.74
C TYR A 194 10.57 -1.43 -15.71
N ALA A 195 10.83 -1.48 -17.03
CA ALA A 195 9.82 -1.50 -18.10
C ALA A 195 8.63 -2.44 -17.86
N PRO A 196 8.79 -3.73 -17.47
CA PRO A 196 7.65 -4.62 -17.24
C PRO A 196 6.72 -4.14 -16.12
N PHE A 197 7.27 -3.48 -15.09
CA PHE A 197 6.48 -2.93 -13.98
C PHE A 197 5.82 -1.59 -14.33
N GLY A 198 6.38 -0.86 -15.31
CA GLY A 198 5.77 0.35 -15.86
C GLY A 198 4.32 0.14 -16.33
N GLY A 199 3.97 -1.08 -16.77
CA GLY A 199 2.60 -1.43 -17.15
C GLY A 199 1.56 -1.26 -16.02
N LEU A 200 1.97 -1.33 -14.75
CA LEU A 200 1.08 -1.11 -13.60
C LEU A 200 0.54 0.32 -13.54
N TRP A 201 1.22 1.30 -14.14
CA TRP A 201 0.71 2.66 -14.26
C TRP A 201 -0.63 2.71 -15.00
N ILE A 202 -0.84 1.83 -15.98
CA ILE A 202 -2.10 1.73 -16.71
C ILE A 202 -3.25 1.48 -15.74
N VAL A 203 -3.06 0.61 -14.75
CA VAL A 203 -4.07 0.30 -13.72
C VAL A 203 -4.40 1.53 -12.90
N ALA A 204 -3.38 2.20 -12.36
CA ALA A 204 -3.56 3.40 -11.55
C ALA A 204 -4.27 4.52 -12.33
N THR A 205 -3.80 4.80 -13.56
CA THR A 205 -4.35 5.86 -14.41
C THR A 205 -5.75 5.54 -14.90
N ALA A 206 -6.05 4.29 -15.27
CA ALA A 206 -7.37 3.90 -15.75
C ALA A 206 -8.41 4.00 -14.64
N ILE A 207 -8.09 3.55 -13.43
CA ILE A 207 -8.98 3.66 -12.27
C ILE A 207 -9.21 5.14 -11.92
N LEU A 208 -8.15 5.93 -11.74
CA LEU A 208 -8.31 7.35 -11.39
C LEU A 208 -9.06 8.12 -12.48
N GLY A 209 -8.71 7.90 -13.75
CA GLY A 209 -9.40 8.50 -14.88
C GLY A 209 -10.89 8.17 -14.89
N PHE A 210 -11.24 6.89 -14.67
CA PHE A 210 -12.64 6.47 -14.56
C PHE A 210 -13.38 7.18 -13.42
N TYR A 211 -12.78 7.29 -12.22
CA TYR A 211 -13.41 7.96 -11.07
C TYR A 211 -13.57 9.47 -11.27
N TRP A 212 -12.57 10.14 -11.83
CA TRP A 212 -12.66 11.56 -12.13
C TRP A 212 -13.70 11.87 -13.22
N VAL A 213 -13.80 11.02 -14.26
CA VAL A 213 -14.86 11.12 -15.27
C VAL A 213 -16.24 10.91 -14.64
N ARG A 214 -16.38 9.90 -13.78
CA ARG A 214 -17.64 9.63 -13.05
C ARG A 214 -18.06 10.83 -12.21
N TRP A 215 -17.13 11.44 -11.48
CA TRP A 215 -17.39 12.64 -10.68
C TRP A 215 -17.75 13.86 -11.55
N ALA A 216 -17.07 14.08 -12.67
CA ALA A 216 -17.42 15.16 -13.60
C ALA A 216 -18.84 14.99 -14.19
N TRP A 217 -19.24 13.75 -14.48
CA TRP A 217 -20.60 13.46 -14.93
C TRP A 217 -21.66 13.68 -13.83
N SER A 218 -21.37 13.36 -12.56
CA SER A 218 -22.33 13.61 -11.48
C SER A 218 -22.61 15.10 -11.31
N LEU A 219 -21.58 15.95 -11.38
CA LEU A 219 -21.74 17.41 -11.34
C LEU A 219 -22.61 17.95 -12.49
N SER A 220 -22.49 17.34 -13.67
CA SER A 220 -23.26 17.76 -14.86
C SER A 220 -24.74 17.41 -14.72
N ALA A 221 -25.03 16.23 -14.16
CA ALA A 221 -26.39 15.80 -13.87
C ALA A 221 -27.07 16.65 -12.78
N ASP A 222 -26.32 17.08 -11.77
CA ASP A 222 -26.84 17.95 -10.70
C ASP A 222 -27.22 19.33 -11.23
N ARG A 223 -26.40 19.91 -12.12
CA ARG A 223 -26.72 21.19 -12.78
C ARG A 223 -28.00 21.11 -13.60
N ALA A 224 -28.16 20.07 -14.41
CA ALA A 224 -29.36 19.89 -15.25
C ALA A 224 -30.65 19.82 -14.40
N ARG A 225 -30.60 19.12 -13.26
CA ARG A 225 -31.74 19.05 -12.33
C ARG A 225 -32.06 20.39 -11.68
N SER A 226 -31.04 21.17 -11.33
CA SER A 226 -31.25 22.50 -10.73
C SER A 226 -31.87 23.53 -11.69
N SER A 227 -31.62 23.38 -13.00
CA SER A 227 -32.20 24.26 -14.03
C SER A 227 -33.64 23.94 -14.39
N GLU A 228 -34.12 22.71 -14.13
CA GLU A 228 -35.53 22.32 -14.37
C GLU A 228 -36.45 22.70 -13.21
N SER A 229 -35.90 23.02 -12.03
CA SER A 229 -36.65 23.43 -10.84
C SER A 229 -36.88 24.93 -10.69
N VAL A 230 -36.48 25.73 -11.69
CA VAL A 230 -36.64 27.20 -11.76
C VAL A 230 -37.61 27.54 -12.87
#